data_AF-A0A7G9RV03-F1
#
_entry.id   AF-A0A7G9RV03-F1
#
_cell.length_a   1.000
_cell.length_b   1.000
_cell.length_c   1.000
_cell.angle_alpha   90.00
_cell.angle_beta   90.00
_cell.angle_gamma   90.00
#
_symmetry.space_group_name_H-M   'P 1'
#
loop_
_entity.id
_entity.type
_entity.pdbx_description
1 polymer ?
#
loop_
_entity_poly.entity_id
_entity_poly.type
_entity_poly.pdbx_seq_one_letter_code
_entity_poly.pdbx_strand_id
1 'polypeptide(L)'
;MLALTACSPSPASFSPQAIFYPSDEQISSALEVQLASDPNSAAARELIQSLGGEKGRLRYAIDQVIYREQAYEVHYNAVLVMGQAGDDSLKMLYERMVPEDERAKLPEATLAAYSEWLTRHAQALKKNPAQQAQGQLLSDTLASLDKCYRQVQPGSEVVVMSGLGALLLPERKGLYAEKLAMPHTAVRCLPI
;
A
#
# COMPACT_ATOMS: atom_id res chain seq x y z
N MET A 1 46.35 37.44 -31.44
CA MET A 1 45.54 37.05 -30.27
C MET A 1 44.08 37.15 -30.67
N LEU A 2 43.41 36.02 -30.90
CA LEU A 2 41.96 35.98 -31.12
C LEU A 2 41.27 36.06 -29.76
N ALA A 3 40.43 37.06 -29.56
CA ALA A 3 39.55 37.15 -28.40
C ALA A 3 38.29 36.31 -28.68
N LEU A 4 38.13 35.21 -27.93
CA LEU A 4 36.89 34.45 -27.87
C LEU A 4 35.85 35.28 -27.11
N THR A 5 34.87 35.82 -27.82
CA THR A 5 33.65 36.37 -27.21
C THR A 5 32.80 35.21 -26.72
N ALA A 6 32.85 34.95 -25.41
CA ALA A 6 31.95 34.04 -24.75
C ALA A 6 30.50 34.52 -24.94
N CYS A 7 29.64 33.66 -25.49
CA CYS A 7 28.20 33.82 -25.39
C CYS A 7 27.83 33.68 -23.90
N SER A 8 27.66 34.79 -23.21
CA SER A 8 26.98 34.79 -21.91
C SER A 8 25.55 34.28 -22.15
N PRO A 9 25.13 33.16 -21.55
CA PRO A 9 23.71 32.84 -21.54
C PRO A 9 23.01 33.98 -20.82
N SER A 10 22.20 34.74 -21.55
CA SER A 10 21.24 35.65 -20.94
C SER A 10 20.52 34.87 -19.84
N PRO A 11 20.35 35.43 -18.63
CA PRO A 11 19.38 34.90 -17.70
C PRO A 11 18.03 35.13 -18.37
N ALA A 12 17.61 34.18 -19.21
CA ALA A 12 16.22 34.05 -19.55
C ALA A 12 15.52 33.92 -18.21
N SER A 13 14.93 35.04 -17.79
CA SER A 13 13.99 35.10 -16.70
C SER A 13 13.09 33.89 -16.87
N PHE A 14 13.16 32.95 -15.93
CA PHE A 14 12.14 31.92 -15.81
C PHE A 14 10.84 32.68 -15.57
N SER A 15 10.14 33.03 -16.65
CA SER A 15 8.76 33.47 -16.59
C SER A 15 8.00 32.23 -16.18
N PRO A 16 7.51 32.13 -14.93
CA PRO A 16 6.70 30.99 -14.56
C PRO A 16 5.39 31.20 -15.33
N GLN A 17 5.23 30.51 -16.46
CA GLN A 17 3.88 30.06 -16.77
C GLN A 17 3.45 29.30 -15.51
N ALA A 18 2.48 29.85 -14.78
CA ALA A 18 2.12 29.33 -13.47
C ALA A 18 1.71 27.86 -13.64
N ILE A 19 2.58 26.94 -13.23
CA ILE A 19 2.26 25.51 -13.21
C ILE A 19 1.24 25.34 -12.10
N PHE A 20 0.02 24.96 -12.47
CA PHE A 20 -1.05 24.69 -11.52
C PHE A 20 -1.02 23.22 -11.14
N TYR A 21 -0.43 22.94 -9.98
CA TYR A 21 -0.40 21.59 -9.43
C TYR A 21 -1.81 21.14 -9.00
N PRO A 22 -2.18 19.87 -9.25
CA PRO A 22 -3.41 19.32 -8.74
C PRO A 22 -3.37 19.24 -7.21
N SER A 23 -4.54 19.38 -6.56
CA SER A 23 -4.63 19.22 -5.11
C SER A 23 -4.54 17.75 -4.70
N ASP A 24 -4.18 17.50 -3.44
CA ASP A 24 -4.10 16.14 -2.89
C ASP A 24 -5.44 15.39 -3.03
N GLU A 25 -6.57 16.08 -2.96
CA GLU A 25 -7.90 15.49 -3.17
C GLU A 25 -8.11 15.07 -4.63
N GLN A 26 -7.66 15.88 -5.60
CA GLN A 26 -7.75 15.55 -7.02
C GLN A 26 -6.85 14.36 -7.35
N ILE A 27 -5.64 14.34 -6.80
CA ILE A 27 -4.67 13.24 -6.92
C ILE A 27 -5.26 11.96 -6.31
N SER A 28 -5.73 12.04 -5.07
CA SER A 28 -6.29 10.89 -4.35
C SER A 28 -7.50 10.32 -5.10
N SER A 29 -8.41 11.17 -5.59
CA SER A 29 -9.56 10.73 -6.37
C SER A 29 -9.15 9.99 -7.66
N ALA A 30 -8.13 10.48 -8.37
CA ALA A 30 -7.63 9.80 -9.57
C ALA A 30 -7.02 8.42 -9.24
N LEU A 31 -6.27 8.32 -8.13
CA LEU A 31 -5.69 7.06 -7.65
C LEU A 31 -6.77 6.06 -7.19
N GLU A 32 -7.82 6.53 -6.52
CA GLU A 32 -8.98 5.72 -6.12
C GLU A 32 -9.71 5.16 -7.34
N VAL A 33 -9.99 6.01 -8.33
CA VAL A 33 -10.64 5.60 -9.58
C VAL A 33 -9.80 4.55 -10.30
N GLN A 34 -8.49 4.79 -10.40
CA GLN A 34 -7.58 3.83 -11.03
C GLN A 34 -7.60 2.48 -10.32
N LEU A 35 -7.51 2.48 -8.99
CA LEU A 35 -7.63 1.25 -8.19
C LEU A 35 -8.97 0.56 -8.42
N ALA A 36 -10.08 1.31 -8.49
CA ALA A 36 -11.40 0.75 -8.72
C ALA A 36 -11.58 0.17 -10.13
N SER A 37 -10.95 0.78 -11.13
CA SER A 37 -11.04 0.35 -12.54
C SER A 37 -10.08 -0.78 -12.92
N ASP A 38 -9.01 -1.00 -12.16
CA ASP A 38 -8.05 -2.06 -12.45
C ASP A 38 -8.67 -3.45 -12.20
N PRO A 39 -8.76 -4.34 -13.21
CA PRO A 39 -9.27 -5.70 -13.01
C PRO A 39 -8.37 -6.53 -12.07
N ASN A 40 -7.08 -6.21 -11.96
CA ASN A 40 -6.12 -6.93 -11.12
C ASN A 40 -6.15 -6.48 -9.66
N SER A 41 -6.90 -5.42 -9.33
CA SER A 41 -6.97 -4.89 -7.97
C SER A 41 -8.05 -5.53 -7.10
N ALA A 42 -8.82 -6.50 -7.61
CA ALA A 42 -9.90 -7.14 -6.86
C ALA A 42 -9.42 -7.71 -5.52
N ALA A 43 -8.31 -8.45 -5.53
CA ALA A 43 -7.70 -9.00 -4.32
C ALA A 43 -7.21 -7.90 -3.36
N ALA A 44 -6.66 -6.80 -3.89
CA ALA A 44 -6.23 -5.67 -3.07
C ALA A 44 -7.41 -4.99 -2.37
N ARG A 45 -8.53 -4.81 -3.07
CA ARG A 45 -9.77 -4.25 -2.52
C ARG A 45 -10.37 -5.14 -1.43
N GLU A 46 -10.41 -6.45 -1.65
CA GLU A 46 -10.87 -7.41 -0.65
C GLU A 46 -9.97 -7.39 0.60
N LEU A 47 -8.65 -7.31 0.40
CA LEU A 47 -7.69 -7.24 1.49
C LEU A 47 -7.83 -5.94 2.30
N ILE A 48 -8.07 -4.80 1.65
CA ILE A 48 -8.37 -3.52 2.31
C ILE A 48 -9.63 -3.64 3.17
N GLN A 49 -10.68 -4.28 2.66
CA GLN A 49 -11.92 -4.48 3.42
C GLN A 49 -11.73 -5.47 4.59
N SER A 50 -10.92 -6.51 4.39
CA SER A 50 -10.55 -7.46 5.44
C SER A 50 -9.77 -6.81 6.58
N LEU A 51 -8.75 -6.04 6.24
CA LEU A 51 -7.84 -5.42 7.22
C LEU A 51 -8.43 -4.15 7.83
N GLY A 52 -9.16 -3.36 7.04
CA GLY A 52 -9.74 -2.09 7.49
C GLY A 52 -11.13 -2.24 8.12
N GLY A 53 -11.82 -3.36 7.93
CA GLY A 53 -13.23 -3.53 8.30
C GLY A 53 -14.19 -2.78 7.36
N GLU A 54 -15.49 -2.82 7.65
CA GLU A 54 -16.53 -2.20 6.80
C GLU A 54 -16.34 -0.69 6.57
N LYS A 55 -15.77 0.01 7.55
CA LYS A 55 -15.47 1.45 7.49
C LYS A 55 -14.02 1.74 7.08
N GLY A 56 -13.24 0.69 6.83
CA GLY A 56 -11.86 0.80 6.40
C GLY A 56 -11.76 1.41 5.01
N ARG A 57 -10.81 2.31 4.82
CA ARG A 57 -10.57 2.93 3.51
C ARG A 57 -9.10 3.14 3.26
N LEU A 58 -8.72 3.11 1.99
CA LEU A 58 -7.38 3.46 1.57
C LEU A 58 -7.30 4.99 1.38
N ARG A 59 -6.28 5.60 1.97
CA ARG A 59 -5.88 6.99 1.77
C ARG A 59 -4.52 6.99 1.08
N TYR A 60 -4.28 7.99 0.25
CA TYR A 60 -2.99 8.20 -0.39
C TYR A 60 -2.29 9.37 0.29
N ALA A 61 -1.14 9.10 0.92
CA ALA A 61 -0.30 10.13 1.49
C ALA A 61 0.66 10.60 0.40
N ILE A 62 0.42 11.81 -0.14
CA ILE A 62 1.19 12.36 -1.24
C ILE A 62 2.48 12.99 -0.69
N ASP A 63 3.63 12.50 -1.13
CA ASP A 63 4.94 12.95 -0.67
C ASP A 63 5.53 14.01 -1.62
N GLN A 64 5.34 13.82 -2.93
CA GLN A 64 5.91 14.70 -3.95
C GLN A 64 5.06 14.74 -5.21
N VAL A 65 4.99 15.91 -5.86
CA VAL A 65 4.40 16.08 -7.18
C VAL A 65 5.41 16.80 -8.09
N ILE A 66 5.75 16.18 -9.22
CA ILE A 66 6.76 16.66 -10.17
C ILE A 66 6.07 16.88 -11.51
N TYR A 67 6.15 18.11 -12.04
CA TYR A 67 5.64 18.40 -13.37
C TYR A 67 6.64 17.97 -14.45
N ARG A 68 6.16 17.20 -15.44
CA ARG A 68 6.93 16.75 -16.60
C ARG A 68 6.17 17.02 -17.88
N GLU A 69 6.49 18.15 -18.52
CA GLU A 69 6.04 18.63 -19.84
C GLU A 69 4.52 18.71 -20.06
N GLN A 70 3.74 17.67 -19.76
CA GLN A 70 2.28 17.60 -19.86
C GLN A 70 1.62 16.69 -18.80
N ALA A 71 2.39 16.13 -17.88
CA ALA A 71 1.90 15.22 -16.85
C ALA A 71 2.49 15.57 -15.47
N TYR A 72 1.90 15.01 -14.42
CA TYR A 72 2.42 15.12 -13.06
C TYR A 72 2.85 13.75 -12.56
N GLU A 73 4.13 13.56 -12.33
CA GLU A 73 4.63 12.39 -11.60
C GLU A 73 4.38 12.61 -10.10
N VAL A 74 3.62 11.72 -9.49
CA VAL A 74 3.25 11.78 -8.07
C VAL A 74 3.89 10.63 -7.34
N HIS A 75 4.58 10.93 -6.24
CA HIS A 75 5.12 9.94 -5.31
C HIS A 75 4.23 9.92 -4.07
N TYR A 76 3.84 8.72 -3.64
CA TYR A 76 2.89 8.58 -2.56
C TYR A 76 3.04 7.26 -1.80
N ASN A 77 2.44 7.20 -0.62
CA ASN A 77 2.27 5.98 0.16
C ASN A 77 0.79 5.61 0.22
N ALA A 78 0.50 4.31 0.22
CA ALA A 78 -0.85 3.80 0.43
C ALA A 78 -1.05 3.55 1.94
N VAL A 79 -2.05 4.20 2.52
CA VAL A 79 -2.31 4.22 3.95
C VAL A 79 -3.70 3.66 4.20
N LEU A 80 -3.79 2.58 4.97
CA LEU A 80 -5.07 2.04 5.40
C LEU A 80 -5.55 2.81 6.64
N VAL A 81 -6.67 3.51 6.50
CA VAL A 81 -7.40 4.09 7.63
C VAL A 81 -8.28 3.00 8.21
N MET A 82 -8.03 2.65 9.47
CA MET A 82 -8.69 1.54 10.15
C MET A 82 -10.13 1.91 10.51
N GLY A 83 -11.09 1.08 10.10
CA GLY A 83 -12.51 1.20 10.49
C GLY A 83 -12.87 0.45 11.77
N GLN A 84 -11.99 -0.44 12.23
CA GLN A 84 -12.14 -1.28 13.41
C GLN A 84 -10.80 -1.44 14.17
N ALA A 85 -10.82 -2.09 15.33
CA ALA A 85 -9.61 -2.35 16.08
C ALA A 85 -8.72 -3.35 15.33
N GLY A 86 -7.41 -3.15 15.36
CA GLY A 86 -6.48 -4.00 14.63
C GLY A 86 -6.49 -5.46 15.09
N ASP A 87 -6.78 -5.72 16.36
CA ASP A 87 -6.94 -7.09 16.88
C ASP A 87 -8.13 -7.82 16.22
N ASP A 88 -9.23 -7.11 15.93
CA ASP A 88 -10.38 -7.66 15.20
C ASP A 88 -10.04 -7.94 13.73
N SER A 89 -9.27 -7.03 13.10
CA SER A 89 -8.76 -7.21 11.74
C SER A 89 -7.82 -8.41 11.62
N LEU A 90 -6.91 -8.57 12.58
CA LEU A 90 -6.01 -9.73 12.65
C LEU A 90 -6.79 -11.02 12.87
N LYS A 91 -7.82 -11.00 13.73
CA LYS A 91 -8.67 -12.17 13.96
C LYS A 91 -9.35 -12.61 12.67
N MET A 92 -9.99 -11.69 11.95
CA MET A 92 -10.67 -11.97 10.69
C MET A 92 -9.71 -12.47 9.60
N LEU A 93 -8.51 -11.91 9.54
CA LEU A 93 -7.49 -12.35 8.57
C LEU A 93 -7.01 -13.76 8.91
N TYR A 94 -6.65 -14.02 10.16
CA TYR A 94 -6.14 -15.32 10.60
C TYR A 94 -7.20 -16.41 10.48
N GLU A 95 -8.46 -16.08 10.73
CA GLU A 95 -9.56 -17.01 10.49
C GLU A 95 -9.61 -17.50 9.03
N ARG A 96 -9.35 -16.61 8.05
CA ARG A 96 -9.30 -17.01 6.62
C ARG A 96 -8.05 -17.83 6.28
N MET A 97 -6.95 -17.63 7.01
CA MET A 97 -5.71 -18.35 6.79
C MET A 97 -5.73 -19.77 7.37
N VAL A 98 -6.55 -20.01 8.41
CA VAL A 98 -6.72 -21.33 9.02
C VAL A 98 -7.74 -22.13 8.21
N PRO A 99 -7.40 -23.36 7.75
CA PRO A 99 -8.33 -24.24 7.04
C PRO A 99 -9.63 -24.49 7.85
N GLU A 100 -10.77 -24.62 7.16
CA GLU A 100 -12.08 -24.73 7.85
C GLU A 100 -12.17 -25.94 8.77
N ASP A 101 -11.57 -27.07 8.36
CA ASP A 101 -11.54 -28.31 9.12
C ASP A 101 -10.72 -28.18 10.41
N GLU A 102 -9.68 -27.36 10.38
CA GLU A 102 -8.86 -27.03 11.55
C GLU A 102 -9.55 -26.00 12.45
N ARG A 103 -10.25 -25.02 11.87
CA ARG A 103 -11.05 -24.04 12.63
C ARG A 103 -12.11 -24.71 13.50
N ALA A 104 -12.79 -25.74 12.97
CA ALA A 104 -13.81 -26.47 13.71
C ALA A 104 -13.25 -27.25 14.93
N LYS A 105 -11.94 -27.52 14.95
CA LYS A 105 -11.24 -28.22 16.06
C LYS A 105 -10.71 -27.25 17.12
N LEU A 106 -10.70 -25.94 16.84
CA LEU A 106 -10.23 -24.95 17.79
C LEU A 106 -11.32 -24.67 18.84
N PRO A 107 -10.98 -24.75 20.15
CA PRO A 107 -11.96 -24.64 21.22
C PRO A 107 -12.58 -23.24 21.33
N GLU A 108 -11.87 -22.20 20.86
CA GLU A 108 -12.35 -20.83 20.85
C GLU A 108 -11.94 -20.10 19.56
N ALA A 109 -12.88 -19.40 18.93
CA ALA A 109 -12.65 -18.54 17.76
C ALA A 109 -12.02 -17.19 18.17
N THR A 110 -10.85 -17.26 18.83
CA THR A 110 -10.12 -16.11 19.34
C THR A 110 -8.86 -15.84 18.52
N LEU A 111 -8.41 -14.58 18.53
CA LEU A 111 -7.16 -14.18 17.87
C LEU A 111 -5.97 -15.03 18.37
N ALA A 112 -5.90 -15.26 19.68
CA ALA A 112 -4.83 -16.04 20.30
C ALA A 112 -4.81 -17.49 19.78
N ALA A 113 -5.98 -18.14 19.69
CA ALA A 113 -6.08 -19.52 19.20
C ALA A 113 -5.64 -19.64 17.73
N TYR A 114 -6.08 -18.71 16.87
CA TYR A 114 -5.67 -18.71 15.46
C TYR A 114 -4.17 -18.40 15.29
N SER A 115 -3.65 -17.42 16.05
CA SER A 115 -2.22 -17.06 16.03
C SER A 115 -1.33 -18.23 16.48
N GLU A 116 -1.73 -18.95 17.53
CA GLU A 116 -1.00 -20.12 18.01
C GLU A 116 -1.03 -21.27 17.00
N TRP A 117 -2.17 -21.53 16.37
CA TRP A 117 -2.26 -22.51 15.29
C TRP A 117 -1.36 -22.14 14.11
N LEU A 118 -1.44 -20.90 13.62
CA LEU A 118 -0.64 -20.44 12.47
C LEU A 118 0.87 -20.48 12.77
N THR A 119 1.27 -20.11 13.99
CA THR A 119 2.65 -20.23 14.44
C THR A 119 3.11 -21.69 14.46
N ARG A 120 2.31 -22.60 15.02
CA ARG A 120 2.63 -24.04 15.03
C ARG A 120 2.70 -24.62 13.62
N HIS A 121 1.79 -24.22 12.75
CA HIS A 121 1.78 -24.62 11.34
C HIS A 121 3.05 -24.14 10.61
N ALA A 122 3.43 -22.87 10.80
CA ALA A 122 4.68 -22.34 10.24
C ALA A 122 5.91 -23.12 10.71
N GLN A 123 5.97 -23.49 11.99
CA GLN A 123 7.05 -24.32 12.54
C GLN A 123 7.03 -25.75 12.00
N ALA A 124 5.86 -26.33 11.74
CA ALA A 124 5.75 -27.65 11.11
C ALA A 124 6.30 -27.61 9.67
N LEU A 125 5.94 -26.59 8.88
CA LEU A 125 6.45 -26.38 7.53
C LEU A 125 7.98 -26.22 7.51
N LYS A 126 8.55 -25.51 8.49
CA LYS A 126 10.00 -25.33 8.65
C LYS A 126 10.79 -26.63 8.84
N LYS A 127 10.17 -27.67 9.40
CA LYS A 127 10.81 -28.97 9.61
C LYS A 127 10.92 -29.80 8.33
N ASN A 128 10.15 -29.48 7.30
CA ASN A 128 10.23 -30.11 6.00
C ASN A 128 11.13 -29.28 5.07
N PRO A 129 12.29 -29.79 4.61
CA PRO A 129 13.19 -29.04 3.73
C PRO A 129 12.51 -28.50 2.46
N ALA A 130 11.52 -29.21 1.92
CA ALA A 130 10.78 -28.78 0.74
C ALA A 130 9.83 -27.59 1.00
N GLN A 131 9.43 -27.37 2.25
CA GLN A 131 8.47 -26.33 2.67
C GLN A 131 9.10 -25.29 3.61
N GLN A 132 10.40 -25.39 3.86
CA GLN A 132 11.10 -24.54 4.81
C GLN A 132 10.94 -23.05 4.49
N ALA A 133 11.04 -22.69 3.21
CA ALA A 133 10.82 -21.32 2.75
C ALA A 133 9.39 -20.83 3.00
N GLN A 134 8.38 -21.69 2.78
CA GLN A 134 6.96 -21.36 3.03
C GLN A 134 6.69 -21.16 4.52
N GLY A 135 7.25 -22.02 5.38
CA GLY A 135 7.14 -21.86 6.83
C GLY A 135 7.83 -20.60 7.34
N GLN A 136 8.96 -20.22 6.74
CA GLN A 136 9.64 -18.96 7.06
C GLN A 136 8.82 -17.75 6.63
N LEU A 137 8.32 -17.74 5.39
CA LEU A 137 7.44 -16.68 4.89
C LEU A 137 6.22 -16.48 5.79
N LEU A 138 5.52 -17.55 6.16
CA LEU A 138 4.37 -17.47 7.06
C LEU A 138 4.76 -16.87 8.43
N SER A 139 5.91 -17.26 8.99
CA SER A 139 6.38 -16.69 10.26
C SER A 139 6.65 -15.19 10.16
N ASP A 140 7.27 -14.77 9.07
CA ASP A 140 7.60 -13.36 8.82
C ASP A 140 6.33 -12.53 8.57
N THR A 141 5.37 -13.10 7.83
CA THR A 141 4.04 -12.51 7.64
C THR A 141 3.32 -12.29 8.97
N LEU A 142 3.27 -13.30 9.85
CA LEU A 142 2.62 -13.17 11.17
C LEU A 142 3.30 -12.10 12.02
N ALA A 143 4.65 -12.08 12.06
CA ALA A 143 5.41 -11.10 12.83
C ALA A 143 5.21 -9.67 12.31
N SER A 144 5.17 -9.49 10.98
CA SER A 144 4.91 -8.19 10.36
C SER A 144 3.50 -7.68 10.66
N LEU A 145 2.50 -8.55 10.51
CA LEU A 145 1.10 -8.22 10.79
C LEU A 145 0.87 -7.87 12.26
N ASP A 146 1.47 -8.61 13.19
CA ASP A 146 1.40 -8.31 14.61
C ASP A 146 1.99 -6.93 14.91
N LYS A 147 3.18 -6.64 14.37
CA LYS A 147 3.82 -5.33 14.53
C LYS A 147 3.00 -4.18 13.94
N CYS A 148 2.31 -4.41 12.83
CA CYS A 148 1.56 -3.37 12.13
C CYS A 148 0.18 -3.09 12.71
N TYR A 149 -0.53 -4.11 13.20
CA TYR A 149 -1.95 -4.00 13.52
C TYR A 149 -2.27 -4.21 15.00
N ARG A 150 -1.40 -4.86 15.77
CA ARG A 150 -1.68 -5.09 17.18
C ARG A 150 -1.85 -3.76 17.91
N GLN A 151 -2.92 -3.64 18.70
CA GLN A 151 -3.28 -2.42 19.44
C GLN A 151 -3.57 -1.18 18.57
N VAL A 152 -3.71 -1.33 17.25
CA VAL A 152 -4.16 -0.22 16.40
C VAL A 152 -5.63 0.06 16.68
N GLN A 153 -5.94 1.34 16.93
CA GLN A 153 -7.30 1.77 17.24
C GLN A 153 -8.10 2.09 15.97
N PRO A 154 -9.44 2.03 16.02
CA PRO A 154 -10.27 2.57 14.95
C PRO A 154 -9.93 4.04 14.67
N GLY A 155 -9.89 4.41 13.39
CA GLY A 155 -9.51 5.73 12.90
C GLY A 155 -8.00 5.93 12.73
N SER A 156 -7.16 5.04 13.28
CA SER A 156 -5.71 5.09 13.10
C SER A 156 -5.32 4.76 11.67
N GLU A 157 -4.12 5.20 11.30
CA GLU A 157 -3.56 5.04 9.97
C GLU A 157 -2.39 4.05 9.98
N VAL A 158 -2.41 3.10 9.04
CA VAL A 158 -1.36 2.10 8.87
C VAL A 158 -0.83 2.18 7.43
N VAL A 159 0.46 2.45 7.27
CA VAL A 159 1.09 2.46 5.93
C VAL A 159 1.18 1.02 5.42
N VAL A 160 0.43 0.68 4.38
CA VAL A 160 0.38 -0.68 3.81
C VAL A 160 1.39 -0.88 2.69
N MET A 161 1.65 0.17 1.90
CA MET A 161 2.68 0.20 0.88
C MET A 161 3.35 1.58 0.87
N SER A 162 4.66 1.61 0.63
CA SER A 162 5.44 2.85 0.58
C SER A 162 6.23 2.98 -0.71
N GLY A 163 6.53 4.23 -1.09
CA GLY A 163 7.36 4.54 -2.26
C GLY A 163 6.67 4.24 -3.59
N LEU A 164 5.35 4.40 -3.64
CA LEU A 164 4.57 4.25 -4.86
C LEU A 164 4.70 5.48 -5.75
N GLY A 165 4.44 5.27 -7.04
CA GLY A 165 4.46 6.33 -8.03
C GLY A 165 3.30 6.21 -9.01
N ALA A 166 2.81 7.35 -9.48
CA ALA A 166 1.85 7.42 -10.57
C ALA A 166 2.15 8.60 -11.48
N LEU A 167 1.83 8.47 -12.76
CA LEU A 167 1.79 9.56 -13.71
C LEU A 167 0.34 10.03 -13.82
N LEU A 168 0.09 11.29 -13.49
CA LEU A 168 -1.20 11.92 -13.65
C LEU A 168 -1.26 12.67 -14.98
N LEU A 169 -2.19 12.23 -15.82
CA LEU A 169 -2.46 12.78 -17.12
C LEU A 169 -3.76 13.61 -17.05
N PRO A 170 -3.77 14.86 -17.51
CA PRO A 170 -5.00 15.62 -17.62
C PRO A 170 -5.96 14.96 -18.62
N GLU A 171 -7.22 14.76 -18.20
CA GLU A 171 -8.30 14.26 -19.03
C GLU A 171 -9.49 15.22 -19.02
N ARG A 172 -10.42 15.05 -19.98
CA ARG A 172 -11.63 15.88 -20.10
C ARG A 172 -12.47 15.93 -18.83
N LYS A 173 -12.40 14.89 -17.99
CA LYS A 173 -13.21 14.75 -16.76
C LYS A 173 -12.38 14.82 -15.47
N GLY A 174 -11.11 15.25 -15.54
CA GLY A 174 -10.26 15.33 -14.36
C GLY A 174 -8.84 14.83 -14.64
N LEU A 175 -8.32 13.99 -13.74
CA LEU A 175 -7.00 13.39 -13.86
C LEU A 175 -7.14 11.89 -14.04
N TYR A 176 -6.33 11.34 -14.94
CA TYR A 176 -6.13 9.91 -15.07
C TYR A 176 -4.81 9.53 -14.41
N ALA A 177 -4.81 8.52 -13.55
CA ALA A 177 -3.61 8.06 -12.88
C ALA A 177 -3.11 6.76 -13.52
N GLU A 178 -1.90 6.79 -14.09
CA GLU A 178 -1.20 5.61 -14.56
C GLU A 178 -0.17 5.17 -13.51
N LYS A 179 -0.18 3.90 -13.10
CA LYS A 179 0.77 3.39 -12.10
C LYS A 179 2.19 3.35 -12.66
N LEU A 180 3.15 3.87 -11.91
CA LEU A 180 4.57 3.79 -12.26
C LEU A 180 5.28 2.68 -11.48
N ALA A 181 6.20 1.99 -12.14
CA ALA A 181 7.09 1.05 -11.50
C ALA A 181 8.23 1.81 -10.80
N MET A 182 8.10 2.02 -9.49
CA MET A 182 9.09 2.75 -8.70
C MET A 182 10.14 1.81 -8.10
N PRO A 183 11.44 2.17 -8.14
CA PRO A 183 12.53 1.32 -7.65
C PRO A 183 12.53 1.07 -6.14
N HIS A 184 11.83 1.92 -5.37
CA HIS A 184 11.78 1.86 -3.91
C HIS A 184 10.40 1.47 -3.38
N THR A 185 9.57 0.82 -4.20
CA THR A 185 8.27 0.31 -3.76
C THR A 185 8.47 -0.79 -2.71
N ALA A 186 7.86 -0.66 -1.54
CA ALA A 186 7.91 -1.67 -0.49
C ALA A 186 6.51 -1.97 0.07
N VAL A 187 6.20 -3.26 0.19
CA VAL A 187 5.06 -3.74 0.98
C VAL A 187 5.47 -3.69 2.46
N ARG A 188 4.60 -3.16 3.32
CA ARG A 188 4.90 -2.96 4.75
C ARG A 188 4.00 -3.80 5.64
N CYS A 189 2.69 -3.56 5.56
CA CYS A 189 1.70 -4.10 6.49
C CYS A 189 0.63 -4.91 5.75
N LEU A 190 1.04 -5.72 4.77
CA LEU A 190 0.19 -6.67 4.07
C LEU A 190 0.75 -8.08 4.25
N PRO A 191 -0.09 -9.11 4.21
CA PRO A 191 0.39 -10.49 4.09
C PRO A 191 1.26 -10.65 2.83
N ILE A 192 2.47 -11.18 3.02
CA ILE A 192 3.46 -11.45 1.98
C ILE A 192 3.55 -12.94 1.66
#